data_AF-A0A383AXN9-F1
#
_entry.id   AF-A0A383AXN9-F1
#
_cell.length_a   1.000
_cell.length_b   1.000
_cell.length_c   1.000
_cell.angle_alpha   90.00
_cell.angle_beta   90.00
_cell.angle_gamma   90.00
#
_symmetry.space_group_name_H-M   'P 1'
#
loop_
_entity.id
_entity.type
_entity.pdbx_description
1 polymer ?
#
loop_
_entity_poly.entity_id
_entity_poly.type
_entity_poly.pdbx_seq_one_letter_code
_entity_poly.pdbx_strand_id
1 'polypeptide(L)' 'VRAVVTGGAGFIGSTLVDRLLADGHDVV' A
#
# COMPACT_ATOMS: atom_id res chain seq x y z
N VAL A 1 -0.87 -3.07 -10.99
CA VAL A 1 0.14 -2.00 -11.16
C VAL A 1 1.20 -2.15 -10.08
N ARG A 2 2.40 -1.61 -10.27
CA ARG A 2 3.43 -1.49 -9.23
C ARG A 2 3.40 -0.11 -8.59
N ALA A 3 3.30 -0.06 -7.26
CA ALA A 3 3.23 1.18 -6.50
C ALA A 3 4.29 1.20 -5.39
N VAL A 4 4.89 2.36 -5.14
CA VAL A 4 5.80 2.56 -4.00
C VAL A 4 5.08 3.41 -2.97
N VAL A 5 4.99 2.93 -1.73
CA VAL A 5 4.31 3.65 -0.63
C VAL A 5 5.30 3.98 0.48
N THR A 6 5.83 5.19 0.44
CA THR A 6 6.67 5.70 1.53
C THR A 6 5.84 5.92 2.79
N GLY A 7 6.33 5.46 3.94
CA GLY A 7 5.58 5.54 5.20
C GLY A 7 4.41 4.56 5.30
N GLY A 8 4.46 3.43 4.58
CA GLY A 8 3.42 2.39 4.58
C GLY A 8 3.07 1.79 5.95
N ALA A 9 3.89 1.99 6.97
CA ALA A 9 3.59 1.59 8.35
C ALA A 9 2.85 2.66 9.18
N GLY A 10 2.66 3.87 8.65
CA GLY A 10 1.96 4.97 9.33
C GLY A 10 0.43 4.85 9.26
N PHE A 11 -0.29 5.71 9.99
CA PHE A 11 -1.76 5.64 10.13
C PHE A 11 -2.53 5.56 8.79
N ILE A 12 -2.15 6.36 7.80
CA ILE A 12 -2.79 6.36 6.48
C ILE A 12 -2.13 5.32 5.57
N GLY A 13 -0.81 5.20 5.67
CA GLY A 13 -0.01 4.32 4.83
C GLY A 13 -0.45 2.86 4.97
N SER A 14 -0.72 2.39 6.19
CA SER A 14 -1.11 1.00 6.43
C SER A 14 -2.43 0.65 5.76
N THR A 15 -3.45 1.49 5.93
CA THR A 15 -4.77 1.29 5.33
C THR A 15 -4.73 1.38 3.80
N LEU A 16 -3.87 2.24 3.25
CA LEU A 16 -3.64 2.34 1.80
C LEU A 16 -2.96 1.08 1.25
N VAL A 17 -1.91 0.59 1.92
CA VAL A 17 -1.19 -0.64 1.54
C VAL A 17 -2.16 -1.83 1.54
N ASP A 18 -2.96 -2.00 2.59
CA ASP A 18 -3.95 -3.07 2.69
C ASP A 18 -4.94 -3.03 1.52
N ARG A 19 -5.45 -1.84 1.19
CA ARG A 19 -6.38 -1.66 0.07
C ARG A 19 -5.74 -2.00 -1.27
N LEU A 20 -4.51 -1.52 -1.51
CA LEU A 20 -3.77 -1.77 -2.75
C LEU A 20 -3.48 -3.26 -2.95
N LEU A 21 -3.04 -3.94 -1.88
CA LEU A 21 -2.82 -5.39 -1.89
C LEU A 21 -4.12 -6.15 -2.17
N ALA A 22 -5.23 -5.75 -1.54
CA ALA A 22 -6.54 -6.36 -1.77
C ALA A 22 -7.03 -6.20 -3.22
N ASP A 23 -6.63 -5.11 -3.90
CA ASP A 23 -6.89 -4.89 -5.32
C ASP A 23 -5.89 -5.62 -6.26
N GLY A 24 -4.95 -6.41 -5.72
CA GLY A 24 -3.99 -7.18 -6.50
C GLY A 24 -2.80 -6.37 -7.02
N HIS A 25 -2.50 -5.23 -6.39
CA HIS A 25 -1.31 -4.44 -6.70
C HIS A 25 -0.06 -5.04 -6.06
N ASP A 26 1.07 -4.88 -6.74
CA ASP A 26 2.39 -5.16 -6.20
C ASP A 26 2.92 -3.87 -5.54
N VAL A 27 3.12 -3.90 -4.23
CA VAL A 27 3.44 -2.73 -3.39
C VAL A 27 4.81 -2.89 -2.76
N VAL A 28 5.63 -1.83 -2.82
CA VAL A 28 6.98 -1.75 -2.24
C VAL A 28 7.09 -0.57 -1.28
#